data_AF-A0A7V9RVA0-F1
#
_entry.id   AF-A0A7V9RVA0-F1
#
_cell.length_a   1.000
_cell.length_b   1.000
_cell.length_c   1.000
_cell.angle_alpha   90.00
_cell.angle_beta   90.00
_cell.angle_gamma   90.00
#
_symmetry.space_group_name_H-M   'P 1'
#
loop_
_entity.id
_entity.type
_entity.pdbx_description
1 polymer ?
#
loop_
_entity_poly.entity_id
_entity_poly.type
_entity_poly.pdbx_seq_one_letter_code
_entity_poly.pdbx_strand_id
1 'polypeptide(L)'
;MPRLKRVDPSDAGIGRRGRGRGFEYLSPDGDRMTDPDVIARIRSLAGYLGNTPAVARSSYIDPRVFDRYRSGLTIGGVLGEVADDPDLGGIHGPVEVAVLDLITDSESEAIEKVA
;
A
#
# COMPACT_ATOMS: atom_id res chain seq x y z
N MET A 1 -17.64 -10.20 15.10
CA MET A 1 -17.90 -8.83 14.60
C MET A 1 -16.54 -8.15 14.47
N PRO A 2 -16.11 -7.81 13.25
CA PRO A 2 -14.82 -7.14 13.07
C PRO A 2 -14.86 -5.77 13.73
N ARG A 3 -13.88 -5.46 14.58
CA ARG A 3 -13.76 -4.15 15.21
C ARG A 3 -13.25 -3.17 14.16
N LEU A 4 -14.05 -2.16 13.84
CA LEU A 4 -13.62 -1.07 12.97
C LEU A 4 -12.48 -0.29 13.68
N LYS A 5 -11.27 -0.36 13.13
CA LYS A 5 -10.17 0.53 13.50
C LYS A 5 -10.27 1.76 12.61
N ARG A 6 -10.48 2.95 13.20
CA ARG A 6 -10.39 4.20 12.44
C ARG A 6 -8.93 4.43 12.03
N VAL A 7 -8.71 4.62 10.74
CA VAL A 7 -7.44 5.05 10.17
C VAL A 7 -7.55 6.54 9.91
N ASP A 8 -6.60 7.33 10.41
CA ASP A 8 -6.53 8.74 10.08
C ASP A 8 -5.65 8.88 8.83
N PRO A 9 -6.17 9.35 7.68
CA PRO A 9 -5.37 9.62 6.49
C PRO A 9 -4.34 10.76 6.69
N SER A 10 -4.30 11.36 7.88
CA SER A 10 -3.29 12.32 8.32
C SER A 10 -2.13 11.66 9.07
N ASP A 11 -2.23 10.40 9.48
CA ASP A 11 -1.16 9.65 10.14
C ASP A 11 -0.02 9.41 9.16
N ALA A 12 1.22 9.76 9.55
CA ALA A 12 2.34 9.84 8.62
C ALA A 12 2.57 8.55 7.82
N GLY A 13 2.51 8.70 6.50
CA GLY A 13 2.61 7.65 5.50
C GLY A 13 3.58 8.07 4.43
N ILE A 14 3.71 7.27 3.38
CA ILE A 14 4.67 7.61 2.33
C ILE A 14 4.23 8.90 1.62
N GLY A 15 5.04 9.92 1.81
CA GLY A 15 4.84 11.23 1.22
C GLY A 15 5.71 11.46 -0.01
N ARG A 16 5.59 12.65 -0.59
CA ARG A 16 6.59 13.16 -1.51
C ARG A 16 6.77 14.65 -1.34
N ARG A 17 7.97 15.12 -1.65
CA ARG A 17 8.34 16.54 -1.59
C ARG A 17 8.93 16.99 -2.92
N GLY A 18 8.57 18.20 -3.36
CA GLY A 18 9.13 18.80 -4.58
C GLY A 18 10.63 19.04 -4.43
N ARG A 19 11.41 18.65 -5.44
CA ARG A 19 12.87 18.84 -5.49
C ARG A 19 13.28 19.28 -6.90
N GLY A 20 13.39 20.59 -7.13
CA GLY A 20 13.75 21.15 -8.43
C GLY A 20 12.73 20.78 -9.52
N ARG A 21 13.19 20.14 -10.60
CA ARG A 21 12.31 19.68 -11.71
C ARG A 21 11.55 18.38 -11.41
N GLY A 22 11.69 17.82 -10.21
CA GLY A 22 11.09 16.54 -9.84
C GLY A 22 10.62 16.52 -8.39
N PHE A 23 10.53 15.32 -7.84
CA PHE A 23 10.14 15.07 -6.46
C PHE A 23 11.01 13.98 -5.85
N GLU A 24 11.08 13.96 -4.53
CA GLU A 24 11.62 12.84 -3.75
C GLU A 24 10.47 12.21 -2.96
N TYR A 25 10.52 10.89 -2.79
CA TYR A 25 9.60 10.18 -1.90
C TYR A 25 10.12 10.26 -0.47
N LEU A 26 9.20 10.36 0.47
CA LEU A 26 9.48 10.39 1.90
C LEU A 26 8.96 9.11 2.54
N SER A 27 9.71 8.59 3.50
CA SER A 27 9.25 7.56 4.40
C SER A 27 8.14 8.14 5.30
N PRO A 28 7.43 7.27 6.02
CA PRO A 28 6.50 7.65 7.09
C PRO A 28 7.13 8.60 8.12
N ASP A 29 8.41 8.38 8.43
CA ASP A 29 9.16 9.19 9.40
C ASP A 29 9.60 10.55 8.83
N GLY A 30 9.30 10.82 7.55
CA GLY A 30 9.68 12.06 6.85
C GLY A 30 11.07 12.04 6.23
N ASP A 31 11.82 10.94 6.39
CA ASP A 31 13.14 10.77 5.79
C ASP A 31 13.06 10.50 4.30
N ARG A 32 14.13 10.81 3.57
CA ARG A 32 14.18 10.51 2.14
C ARG A 32 14.17 9.00 1.91
N MET A 33 13.19 8.53 1.15
CA MET A 33 13.15 7.14 0.71
C MET A 33 14.16 6.92 -0.43
N THR A 34 15.05 5.95 -0.23
CA THR A 34 16.19 5.65 -1.13
C THR A 34 16.16 4.23 -1.69
N ASP A 35 15.31 3.35 -1.13
CA ASP A 35 15.13 1.97 -1.55
C ASP A 35 14.59 1.92 -3.00
N PRO A 36 15.38 1.43 -3.97
CA PRO A 36 15.02 1.48 -5.39
C PRO A 36 13.82 0.58 -5.71
N ASP A 37 13.65 -0.54 -5.01
CA ASP A 37 12.56 -1.48 -5.23
C ASP A 37 11.24 -0.89 -4.75
N VAL A 38 11.25 -0.28 -3.56
CA VAL A 38 10.08 0.44 -3.03
C VAL A 38 9.68 1.58 -3.96
N ILE A 39 10.63 2.38 -4.44
CA ILE A 39 10.35 3.48 -5.37
C ILE A 39 9.76 2.96 -6.69
N ALA A 40 10.28 1.87 -7.25
CA ALA A 40 9.77 1.28 -8.47
C ALA A 40 8.33 0.78 -8.31
N ARG A 41 8.02 0.13 -7.17
CA ARG A 41 6.66 -0.32 -6.83
C ARG A 41 5.69 0.84 -6.70
N ILE A 42 6.06 1.91 -5.99
CA ILE A 42 5.22 3.11 -5.85
C ILE A 42 4.92 3.74 -7.20
N ARG A 43 5.92 3.83 -8.09
CA ARG A 43 5.72 4.37 -9.45
C ARG A 43 4.79 3.50 -10.28
N SER A 44 4.96 2.19 -10.24
CA SER A 44 4.08 1.23 -10.92
C SER A 44 2.63 1.37 -10.43
N LEU A 45 2.44 1.45 -9.11
CA LEU A 45 1.11 1.59 -8.50
C LEU A 45 0.47 2.94 -8.86
N ALA A 46 1.22 4.03 -8.82
CA ALA A 46 0.73 5.34 -9.22
C ALA A 46 0.27 5.36 -10.68
N GLY A 47 1.05 4.74 -11.59
CA GLY A 47 0.67 4.59 -12.99
C GLY A 47 -0.58 3.75 -13.18
N TYR A 48 -0.69 2.62 -12.46
CA TYR A 48 -1.84 1.71 -12.51
C TYR A 48 -3.14 2.37 -12.05
N LEU A 49 -3.11 3.11 -10.94
CA LEU A 49 -4.28 3.79 -10.37
C LEU A 49 -4.72 5.05 -11.14
N GLY A 50 -4.10 5.35 -12.28
CA GLY A 50 -4.34 6.60 -13.03
C GLY A 50 -3.93 7.87 -12.25
N ASN A 51 -3.18 7.70 -11.15
CA ASN A 51 -2.73 8.80 -10.33
C ASN A 51 -1.53 9.46 -10.99
N THR A 52 -1.65 10.74 -11.34
CA THR A 52 -0.49 11.49 -11.79
C THR A 52 0.54 11.60 -10.66
N PRO A 53 1.83 11.81 -10.99
CA PRO A 53 2.83 12.24 -10.03
C PRO A 53 2.52 13.60 -9.35
N ALA A 54 1.35 14.20 -9.54
CA ALA A 54 0.83 15.34 -8.78
C ALA A 54 -0.32 14.98 -7.82
N VAL A 55 -1.07 13.90 -8.09
CA VAL A 55 -2.16 13.37 -7.22
C VAL A 55 -1.66 12.49 -6.06
N ALA A 56 -0.66 11.62 -6.26
CA ALA A 56 -0.01 10.86 -5.16
C ALA A 56 0.82 11.70 -4.13
N ARG A 57 0.46 12.98 -3.91
CA ARG A 57 1.09 13.91 -2.94
C ARG A 57 0.37 13.80 -1.60
N SER A 58 -0.87 13.33 -1.64
CA SER A 58 -1.81 13.15 -0.52
C SER A 58 -2.47 11.76 -0.51
N SER A 59 -2.15 10.87 -1.45
CA SER A 59 -2.70 9.50 -1.49
C SER A 59 -1.71 8.55 -0.82
N TYR A 60 -2.08 8.18 0.40
CA TYR A 60 -1.30 7.49 1.41
C TYR A 60 -1.17 6.01 1.12
N ILE A 61 0.07 5.53 0.92
CA ILE A 61 0.37 4.12 1.23
C ILE A 61 0.68 4.08 2.72
N ASP A 62 -0.11 3.30 3.46
CA ASP A 62 0.11 3.09 4.88
C ASP A 62 1.50 2.46 5.10
N PRO A 63 2.35 3.04 5.98
CA PRO A 63 3.68 2.54 6.33
C PRO A 63 3.73 1.03 6.56
N ARG A 64 2.70 0.53 7.26
CA ARG A 64 2.64 -0.83 7.76
C ARG A 64 2.57 -1.82 6.62
N VAL A 65 2.05 -1.44 5.45
CA VAL A 65 2.05 -2.29 4.26
C VAL A 65 3.48 -2.67 3.87
N PHE A 66 4.41 -1.71 3.89
CA PHE A 66 5.82 -1.99 3.59
C PHE A 66 6.51 -2.76 4.70
N ASP A 67 6.21 -2.45 5.96
CA ASP A 67 6.77 -3.17 7.09
C ASP A 67 6.35 -4.65 7.06
N ARG A 68 5.07 -4.93 6.78
CA ARG A 68 4.56 -6.30 6.60
C ARG A 68 5.22 -7.00 5.43
N TYR A 69 5.31 -6.34 4.29
CA TYR A 69 6.00 -6.89 3.12
C TYR A 69 7.46 -7.25 3.43
N ARG A 70 8.20 -6.36 4.10
CA ARG A 70 9.59 -6.61 4.53
C ARG A 70 9.71 -7.74 5.55
N SER A 71 8.68 -7.97 6.35
CA SER A 71 8.57 -9.14 7.25
C SER A 71 8.14 -10.43 6.55
N GLY A 72 7.90 -10.39 5.24
CA GLY A 72 7.49 -11.54 4.42
C GLY A 72 5.99 -11.79 4.40
N LEU A 73 5.15 -10.84 4.81
CA LEU A 73 3.69 -10.99 4.86
C LEU A 73 3.03 -10.21 3.71
N THR A 74 2.08 -10.85 3.01
CA THR A 74 1.33 -10.27 1.89
C THR A 74 -0.14 -10.68 1.92
N ILE A 75 -0.98 -10.07 1.08
CA ILE A 75 -2.39 -10.47 0.89
C ILE A 75 -2.56 -11.61 -0.13
N GLY A 76 -1.50 -12.39 -0.42
CA GLY A 76 -1.52 -13.41 -1.47
C GLY A 76 -2.62 -14.46 -1.31
N GLY A 77 -3.06 -14.73 -0.07
CA GLY A 77 -4.16 -15.65 0.25
C GLY A 77 -5.51 -15.27 -0.36
N VAL A 78 -5.72 -14.00 -0.76
CA VAL A 78 -6.93 -13.56 -1.47
C VAL A 78 -6.68 -13.24 -2.95
N LEU A 79 -5.43 -13.27 -3.41
CA LEU A 79 -5.08 -12.89 -4.78
C LEU A 79 -5.25 -14.02 -5.80
N GLY A 80 -5.41 -15.27 -5.35
CA GLY A 80 -5.49 -16.47 -6.21
C GLY A 80 -6.68 -16.48 -7.19
N GLU A 81 -7.85 -15.95 -6.82
CA GLU A 81 -9.03 -15.87 -7.71
C GLU A 81 -9.21 -14.46 -8.33
N VAL A 82 -8.44 -13.49 -7.85
CA VAL A 82 -8.60 -12.04 -8.14
C VAL A 82 -7.73 -11.59 -9.32
N ALA A 83 -6.63 -12.31 -9.60
CA ALA A 83 -5.65 -11.91 -10.62
C ALA A 83 -6.16 -12.01 -12.08
N ASP A 84 -7.25 -12.73 -12.32
CA ASP A 84 -7.79 -12.99 -13.67
C ASP A 84 -8.95 -12.05 -14.07
N ASP A 85 -9.41 -11.17 -13.18
CA ASP A 85 -10.51 -10.23 -13.46
C ASP A 85 -10.01 -8.80 -13.76
N PRO A 86 -10.10 -8.32 -15.02
CA PRO A 86 -9.68 -6.98 -15.40
C PRO A 86 -10.61 -5.87 -14.88
N ASP A 87 -11.79 -6.20 -14.34
CA ASP A 87 -12.72 -5.25 -13.75
C ASP A 87 -12.45 -5.11 -12.24
N LEU A 88 -11.47 -4.27 -11.91
CA LEU A 88 -11.10 -3.86 -10.54
C LEU A 88 -12.29 -3.49 -9.64
N GLY A 89 -13.46 -3.17 -10.21
CA GLY A 89 -14.67 -2.80 -9.50
C GLY A 89 -15.23 -3.86 -8.55
N GLY A 90 -15.04 -5.16 -8.83
CA GLY A 90 -15.53 -6.27 -7.97
C GLY A 90 -14.56 -6.69 -6.86
N ILE A 91 -13.29 -6.33 -7.01
CA ILE A 91 -12.16 -6.78 -6.19
C ILE A 91 -12.02 -5.97 -4.89
N HIS A 92 -12.60 -4.77 -4.85
CA HIS A 92 -12.46 -3.82 -3.75
C HIS A 92 -12.75 -4.43 -2.37
N GLY A 93 -13.84 -5.18 -2.20
CA GLY A 93 -14.23 -5.71 -0.87
C GLY A 93 -13.21 -6.68 -0.26
N PRO A 94 -12.95 -7.85 -0.88
CA PRO A 94 -12.02 -8.84 -0.32
C PRO A 94 -10.60 -8.32 -0.17
N VAL A 95 -10.11 -7.52 -1.14
CA VAL A 95 -8.77 -6.94 -1.08
C VAL A 95 -8.67 -5.86 -0.02
N GLU A 96 -9.67 -5.00 0.15
CA GLU A 96 -9.69 -4.01 1.23
C GLU A 96 -9.69 -4.69 2.60
N VAL A 97 -10.48 -5.74 2.78
CA VAL A 97 -10.49 -6.53 4.02
C VAL A 97 -9.12 -7.17 4.27
N ALA A 98 -8.52 -7.79 3.26
CA ALA A 98 -7.19 -8.39 3.40
C ALA A 98 -6.09 -7.36 3.73
N VAL A 99 -6.14 -6.18 3.11
CA VAL A 99 -5.23 -5.06 3.43
C VAL A 99 -5.47 -4.57 4.85
N LEU A 100 -6.72 -4.47 5.29
CA LEU A 100 -7.05 -4.10 6.67
C LEU A 100 -6.51 -5.15 7.66
N ASP A 101 -6.73 -6.43 7.40
CA ASP A 101 -6.20 -7.51 8.23
C ASP A 101 -4.67 -7.43 8.32
N LEU A 102 -4.01 -7.22 7.17
CA LEU A 102 -2.55 -7.05 7.07
C LEU A 102 -2.04 -5.87 7.91
N ILE A 103 -2.67 -4.70 7.86
CA ILE A 103 -2.18 -3.51 8.60
C ILE A 103 -2.64 -3.47 10.06
N THR A 104 -3.65 -4.26 10.43
CA THR A 104 -4.20 -4.32 11.80
C THR A 104 -3.58 -5.42 12.66
N ASP A 105 -2.73 -6.27 12.08
CA ASP A 105 -2.16 -7.43 12.77
C ASP A 105 -3.19 -8.51 13.14
N SER A 106 -4.19 -8.69 12.29
CA SER A 106 -5.22 -9.71 12.50
C SER A 106 -4.73 -11.07 11.98
N GLU A 107 -4.98 -12.15 12.72
CA GLU A 107 -4.81 -13.51 12.19
C GLU A 107 -5.89 -13.76 11.12
N SER A 108 -5.48 -13.96 9.87
CA SER A 108 -6.38 -14.05 8.72
C SER A 108 -5.83 -15.02 7.67
N GLU A 109 -6.72 -15.85 7.11
CA GLU A 109 -6.39 -16.75 5.98
C GLU A 109 -6.03 -15.99 4.70
N ALA A 110 -6.38 -14.70 4.64
CA ALA A 110 -6.00 -13.81 3.55
C ALA A 110 -4.51 -13.44 3.55
N ILE A 111 -3.82 -13.59 4.69
CA ILE A 111 -2.42 -13.21 4.85
C ILE A 111 -1.54 -14.41 4.53
N GLU A 112 -0.73 -14.26 3.48
CA GLU A 112 0.25 -15.25 3.06
C GLU A 112 1.66 -14.83 3.47
N LYS A 113 2.42 -15.77 4.02
CA LYS A 113 3.84 -15.60 4.29
C LYS A 113 4.66 -16.12 3.12
N VAL A 114 5.36 -15.22 2.45
CA VAL A 114 6.16 -15.49 1.24
C VAL A 114 7.65 -15.71 1.54
N ALA A 115 8.00 -15.82 2.83
CA ALA A 115 9.36 -16.01 3.35
C ALA A 115 9.45 -17.19 4.34
#